data_AF-A0AAW8LQ93-F1
#
_entry.id   AF-A0AAW8LQ93-F1
#
_cell.length_a   1.000
_cell.length_b   1.000
_cell.length_c   1.000
_cell.angle_alpha   90.00
_cell.angle_beta   90.00
_cell.angle_gamma   90.00
#
_symmetry.space_group_name_H-M   'P 1'
#
loop_
_entity.id
_entity.type
_entity.pdbx_description
1 polymer ?
#
loop_
_entity_poly.entity_id
_entity_poly.type
_entity_poly.pdbx_seq_one_letter_code
_entity_poly.pdbx_strand_id
1 'polypeptide(L)'
;MGLITMTERDLQRIETLSKVIAGRMTMVSASHVLDLSERQVRRLLEWSAFSRKPQPVDGEGPVSRFAARAAHVALLFLTLAVPLAGWAVASTAPLQIPSYVFDLVVVPGLPLAISDQAEAFWTEVHATLAYLAVAIVFLHVTAALWHHFIRKDSTLRRMLPSPAAANNRRKTVSSRK
;
A
#
# COMPACT_ATOMS: atom_id res chain seq x y z
N MET A 1 -3.40 -36.60 12.57
CA MET A 1 -3.06 -36.33 11.16
C MET A 1 -4.34 -36.42 10.33
N GLY A 2 -5.04 -35.30 10.15
CA GLY A 2 -6.33 -35.25 9.45
C GLY A 2 -6.12 -34.92 7.97
N LEU A 3 -6.42 -35.88 7.10
CA LEU A 3 -6.47 -35.72 5.64
C LEU A 3 -7.52 -34.65 5.28
N ILE A 4 -7.11 -33.67 4.48
CA ILE A 4 -7.98 -32.66 3.90
C ILE A 4 -8.89 -33.36 2.88
N THR A 5 -10.08 -33.76 3.30
CA THR A 5 -11.16 -34.12 2.38
C THR A 5 -11.79 -32.83 1.88
N MET A 6 -11.34 -32.38 0.71
CA MET A 6 -11.88 -31.19 0.05
C MET A 6 -13.33 -31.48 -0.33
N THR A 7 -14.27 -30.78 0.30
CA THR A 7 -15.71 -31.07 0.18
C THR A 7 -16.23 -30.60 -1.18
N GLU A 8 -17.23 -31.26 -1.76
CA GLU A 8 -17.78 -30.89 -3.08
C GLU A 8 -18.25 -29.42 -3.17
N ARG A 9 -18.59 -28.83 -2.02
CA ARG A 9 -18.94 -27.42 -1.89
C ARG A 9 -17.76 -26.48 -2.20
N ASP A 10 -16.53 -26.90 -1.92
CA ASP A 10 -15.34 -26.09 -2.19
C ASP A 10 -14.98 -26.11 -3.68
N LEU A 11 -15.26 -27.20 -4.38
CA LEU A 11 -15.11 -27.29 -5.84
C LEU A 11 -16.15 -26.44 -6.58
N GLN A 12 -17.40 -26.46 -6.12
CA GLN A 12 -18.46 -25.61 -6.69
C GLN A 12 -18.17 -24.11 -6.53
N ARG A 13 -17.53 -23.71 -5.42
CA ARG A 13 -17.11 -22.31 -5.16
C ARG A 13 -16.05 -21.84 -6.16
N ILE A 14 -15.07 -22.69 -6.48
CA ILE A 14 -14.00 -22.34 -7.43
C ILE A 14 -14.57 -22.21 -8.86
N GLU A 15 -15.49 -23.09 -9.24
CA GLU A 15 -16.10 -23.07 -10.57
C GLU A 15 -17.02 -21.85 -10.78
N THR A 16 -17.80 -21.48 -9.75
CA THR A 16 -18.67 -20.31 -9.79
C THR A 16 -17.87 -19.00 -9.83
N LEU A 17 -16.78 -18.90 -9.07
CA LEU A 17 -15.86 -17.75 -9.12
C LEU A 17 -15.21 -17.60 -10.50
N SER A 18 -14.82 -18.71 -11.14
CA SER A 18 -14.26 -18.72 -12.50
C SER A 18 -15.26 -18.19 -13.54
N LYS A 19 -16.54 -18.59 -13.44
CA LYS A 19 -17.60 -18.14 -14.39
C LYS A 19 -17.95 -16.65 -14.26
N VAL A 20 -17.82 -16.08 -13.07
CA VAL A 20 -18.02 -14.64 -12.82
C VAL A 20 -16.84 -13.81 -13.37
N ILE A 21 -15.60 -14.26 -13.14
CA ILE A 21 -14.40 -13.61 -13.68
C ILE A 21 -14.38 -13.66 -15.21
N ALA A 22 -14.88 -14.73 -15.81
CA ALA A 22 -15.02 -14.89 -17.26
C ALA A 22 -16.18 -14.07 -17.88
N GLY A 23 -16.88 -13.23 -17.11
CA GLY A 23 -17.90 -12.30 -17.63
C GLY A 23 -19.19 -12.97 -18.10
N ARG A 24 -19.44 -14.24 -17.74
CA ARG A 24 -20.63 -15.01 -18.14
C ARG A 24 -21.82 -14.90 -17.18
N MET A 25 -21.65 -14.24 -16.03
CA MET A 25 -22.74 -13.93 -15.09
C MET A 25 -22.79 -12.44 -14.80
N THR A 26 -23.99 -11.89 -14.74
CA THR A 26 -24.23 -10.49 -14.38
C THR A 26 -24.09 -10.29 -12.87
N MET A 27 -23.61 -9.11 -12.49
CA MET A 27 -23.22 -8.70 -11.13
C MET A 27 -24.31 -8.89 -10.06
N VAL A 28 -25.58 -8.96 -10.48
CA VAL A 28 -26.76 -9.17 -9.63
C VAL A 28 -26.92 -10.63 -9.19
N SER A 29 -26.40 -11.59 -9.97
CA SER A 29 -26.43 -13.02 -9.59
C SER A 29 -25.33 -13.34 -8.56
N ALA A 30 -24.19 -12.64 -8.63
CA ALA A 30 -23.07 -12.83 -7.70
C ALA A 30 -23.34 -12.27 -6.30
N SER A 31 -24.17 -11.23 -6.17
CA SER A 31 -24.51 -10.63 -4.86
C SER A 31 -25.36 -11.56 -3.99
N HIS A 32 -26.22 -12.39 -4.59
CA HIS A 32 -27.03 -13.36 -3.85
C HIS A 32 -26.23 -14.56 -3.31
N VAL A 33 -25.11 -14.90 -3.94
CA VAL A 33 -24.27 -16.06 -3.55
C VAL A 33 -23.20 -15.69 -2.52
N LEU A 34 -22.75 -14.44 -2.52
CA LEU A 34 -21.64 -13.98 -1.67
C LEU A 34 -22.08 -13.25 -0.39
N ASP A 35 -23.38 -12.97 -0.23
CA ASP A 35 -23.94 -12.20 0.90
C ASP A 35 -23.20 -10.86 1.14
N LEU A 36 -22.68 -10.28 0.06
CA LEU A 36 -21.96 -9.00 0.06
C LEU A 36 -22.85 -7.91 -0.52
N SER A 37 -22.99 -6.82 0.23
CA SER A 37 -23.76 -5.65 -0.20
C SER A 37 -23.19 -5.06 -1.49
N GLU A 38 -24.05 -4.57 -2.38
CA GLU A 38 -23.66 -3.84 -3.60
C GLU A 38 -22.66 -2.71 -3.32
N ARG A 39 -22.71 -2.12 -2.11
CA ARG A 39 -21.76 -1.10 -1.65
C ARG A 39 -20.36 -1.65 -1.47
N GLN A 40 -20.19 -2.89 -1.01
CA GLN A 40 -18.89 -3.54 -0.84
C GLN A 40 -18.28 -3.92 -2.18
N VAL A 41 -19.08 -4.47 -3.10
CA VAL A 41 -18.64 -4.76 -4.48
C VAL A 41 -18.23 -3.49 -5.20
N ARG A 42 -19.03 -2.41 -5.07
CA ARG A 42 -18.66 -1.10 -5.62
C ARG A 42 -17.39 -0.54 -4.98
N ARG A 43 -17.22 -0.67 -3.66
CA ARG A 43 -16.01 -0.24 -2.94
C ARG A 43 -14.78 -1.03 -3.37
N LEU A 44 -14.91 -2.33 -3.63
CA LEU A 44 -13.84 -3.18 -4.15
C LEU A 44 -13.46 -2.83 -5.58
N LEU A 45 -14.45 -2.52 -6.44
CA LEU A 45 -14.20 -2.05 -7.80
C LEU A 45 -13.59 -0.64 -7.83
N GLU A 46 -14.04 0.25 -6.93
CA GLU A 46 -13.42 1.57 -6.73
C GLU A 46 -11.97 1.44 -6.21
N TRP A 47 -11.71 0.49 -5.31
CA TRP A 47 -10.36 0.18 -4.83
C TRP A 47 -9.48 -0.48 -5.90
N SER A 48 -10.05 -1.33 -6.75
CA SER A 48 -9.36 -1.90 -7.92
C SER A 48 -9.01 -0.82 -8.95
N ALA A 49 -9.89 0.16 -9.16
CA ALA A 49 -9.60 1.33 -10.00
C ALA A 49 -8.47 2.21 -9.42
N PHE A 50 -8.38 2.29 -8.09
CA PHE A 50 -7.26 2.92 -7.39
C PHE A 50 -5.94 2.14 -7.55
N SER A 51 -6.03 0.84 -7.82
CA SER A 51 -4.88 -0.07 -7.97
C SER A 51 -4.33 -0.17 -9.40
N ARG A 52 -4.86 0.60 -10.36
CA ARG A 52 -4.26 0.67 -11.71
C ARG A 52 -2.88 1.31 -11.61
N LYS A 53 -1.83 0.49 -11.61
CA LYS A 53 -0.44 0.94 -11.69
C LYS A 53 -0.30 1.82 -12.93
N PRO A 54 0.01 3.12 -12.78
CA PRO A 54 0.05 4.00 -13.93
C PRO A 54 1.22 3.58 -14.84
N GLN A 55 0.97 3.47 -16.15
CA GLN A 55 1.97 3.02 -17.12
C GLN A 55 3.20 3.95 -17.13
N PRO A 56 4.43 3.44 -17.36
CA PRO A 56 5.66 4.26 -17.41
C PRO A 56 5.50 5.46 -18.33
N VAL A 57 6.14 6.59 -18.01
CA VAL A 57 6.11 7.75 -18.91
C VAL A 57 6.85 7.38 -20.20
N ASP A 58 6.28 7.76 -21.35
CA ASP A 58 6.93 7.56 -22.64
C ASP A 58 8.20 8.42 -22.74
N GLY A 59 9.24 7.88 -23.39
CA GLY A 59 10.50 8.61 -23.60
C GLY A 59 11.45 8.68 -22.39
N GLU A 60 11.20 7.96 -21.28
CA GLU A 60 12.19 7.83 -20.21
C GLU A 60 13.32 6.86 -20.59
N GLY A 61 14.55 7.37 -20.56
CA GLY A 61 15.76 6.55 -20.70
C GLY A 61 15.90 5.48 -19.60
N PRO A 62 16.68 4.42 -19.84
CA PRO A 62 16.79 3.27 -18.94
C PRO A 62 17.31 3.65 -17.54
N VAL A 63 18.22 4.61 -17.46
CA VAL A 63 18.79 5.11 -16.18
C VAL A 63 17.72 5.79 -15.32
N SER A 64 16.90 6.67 -15.91
CA SER A 64 15.80 7.36 -15.23
C SER A 64 14.79 6.35 -14.67
N ARG A 65 14.44 5.34 -15.47
CA ARG A 65 13.52 4.27 -15.06
C ARG A 65 14.08 3.44 -13.90
N PHE A 66 15.37 3.09 -13.96
CA PHE A 66 16.02 2.36 -12.87
C PHE A 66 16.06 3.19 -11.60
N ALA A 67 16.50 4.46 -11.68
CA ALA A 67 16.55 5.37 -10.53
C ALA A 67 15.17 5.57 -9.89
N ALA A 68 14.12 5.76 -10.70
CA ALA A 68 12.76 5.88 -10.20
C ALA A 68 12.27 4.62 -9.47
N ARG A 69 12.60 3.43 -9.99
CA ARG A 69 12.26 2.15 -9.32
C ARG A 69 13.04 1.97 -8.03
N ALA A 70 14.34 2.25 -8.05
CA ALA A 70 15.21 2.15 -6.88
C ALA A 70 14.72 3.08 -5.76
N ALA A 71 14.41 4.34 -6.08
CA ALA A 71 13.88 5.30 -5.12
C ALA A 71 12.55 4.83 -4.50
N HIS A 72 11.60 4.34 -5.31
CA HIS A 72 10.34 3.82 -4.78
C HIS A 72 10.53 2.58 -3.89
N VAL A 73 11.37 1.63 -4.29
CA VAL A 73 11.67 0.44 -3.49
C VAL A 73 12.33 0.83 -2.17
N ALA A 74 13.28 1.78 -2.22
CA ALA A 74 13.94 2.30 -1.02
C ALA A 74 12.96 2.99 -0.07
N LEU A 75 12.07 3.85 -0.58
CA LEU A 75 11.04 4.51 0.24
C LEU A 75 10.07 3.51 0.86
N LEU A 76 9.63 2.50 0.10
CA LEU A 76 8.76 1.44 0.62
C LEU A 76 9.44 0.63 1.72
N PHE A 77 10.71 0.28 1.51
CA PHE A 77 11.52 -0.39 2.54
C PHE A 77 11.68 0.47 3.79
N LEU A 78 12.07 1.73 3.65
CA LEU A 78 12.29 2.66 4.77
C LEU A 78 11.01 2.97 5.55
N THR A 79 9.87 3.00 4.87
CA THR A 79 8.55 3.17 5.52
C THR A 79 8.28 2.07 6.55
N LEU A 80 8.80 0.86 6.34
CA LEU A 80 8.70 -0.23 7.30
C LEU A 80 9.89 -0.28 8.26
N ALA A 81 11.11 -0.07 7.74
CA ALA A 81 12.33 -0.20 8.53
C ALA A 81 12.43 0.84 9.66
N VAL A 82 12.06 2.11 9.40
CA VAL A 82 12.17 3.19 10.41
C VAL A 82 11.27 2.92 11.62
N PRO A 83 9.95 2.62 11.46
CA PRO A 83 9.10 2.28 12.60
C PRO A 83 9.54 0.99 13.33
N LEU A 84 10.00 -0.03 12.59
CA LEU A 84 10.51 -1.25 13.22
C LEU A 84 11.75 -0.98 14.08
N ALA A 85 12.67 -0.15 13.61
CA ALA A 85 13.82 0.29 14.41
C ALA A 85 13.38 1.10 15.64
N GLY A 86 12.37 1.97 15.52
CA GLY A 86 11.82 2.71 16.66
C GLY A 86 11.14 1.79 17.69
N TRP A 87 10.44 0.76 17.22
CA TRP A 87 9.88 -0.26 18.11
C TRP A 87 10.98 -1.09 18.79
N ALA A 88 12.09 -1.37 18.10
CA ALA A 88 13.26 -2.01 18.71
C ALA A 88 13.87 -1.15 19.82
N VAL A 89 14.02 0.16 19.63
CA VAL A 89 14.45 1.10 20.70
C VAL A 89 13.57 0.95 21.94
N ALA A 90 12.25 1.06 21.77
CA ALA A 90 11.30 0.91 22.87
C ALA A 90 11.35 -0.48 23.54
N SER A 91 11.71 -1.51 22.78
CA SER A 91 11.80 -2.89 23.28
C SER A 91 13.10 -3.20 24.03
N THR A 92 14.17 -2.44 23.78
CA THR A 92 15.48 -2.65 24.44
C THR A 92 15.74 -1.70 25.61
N ALA A 93 14.90 -0.67 25.78
CA ALA A 93 15.05 0.34 26.80
C ALA A 93 14.87 -0.23 28.23
N PRO A 94 15.82 -0.03 29.16
CA PRO A 94 15.72 -0.56 30.53
C PRO A 94 14.52 -0.06 31.33
N LEU A 95 14.06 1.16 31.03
CA LEU A 95 12.87 1.77 31.65
C LEU A 95 11.57 1.00 31.33
N GLN A 96 11.56 0.20 30.25
CA GLN A 96 10.43 -0.66 29.86
C GLN A 96 9.07 0.05 29.89
N ILE A 97 9.02 1.28 29.35
CA ILE A 97 7.78 2.05 29.26
C ILE A 97 6.82 1.32 28.31
N PRO A 98 5.59 1.00 28.75
CA PRO A 98 4.63 0.31 27.89
C PRO A 98 4.29 1.14 26.66
N SER A 99 4.41 0.53 25.48
CA SER A 99 4.03 1.14 24.20
C SER A 99 2.57 0.86 23.90
N TYR A 100 1.77 1.89 23.64
CA TYR A 100 0.33 1.76 23.38
C TYR A 100 -0.01 2.03 21.92
N VAL A 101 -0.90 1.23 21.35
CA VAL A 101 -1.58 1.56 20.08
C VAL A 101 -2.81 2.39 20.41
N PHE A 102 -2.78 3.68 20.07
CA PHE A 102 -3.87 4.63 20.28
C PHE A 102 -4.41 4.68 21.73
N ASP A 103 -3.55 4.41 22.72
CA ASP A 103 -3.92 4.32 24.15
C ASP A 103 -4.94 3.20 24.47
N LEU A 104 -5.17 2.26 23.55
CA LEU A 104 -6.17 1.20 23.70
C LEU A 104 -5.55 -0.13 24.15
N VAL A 105 -4.41 -0.50 23.55
CA VAL A 105 -3.80 -1.82 23.73
C VAL A 105 -2.28 -1.66 23.88
N VAL A 106 -1.72 -2.34 24.89
CA VAL A 106 -0.27 -2.45 25.07
C VAL A 106 0.30 -3.39 24.01
N VAL A 107 1.29 -2.90 23.27
CA VAL A 107 2.06 -3.69 22.31
C VAL A 107 3.16 -4.41 23.07
N PRO A 108 3.29 -5.75 22.94
CA PRO A 108 4.41 -6.45 23.53
C PRO A 108 5.73 -5.98 22.89
N GLY A 109 6.79 -5.89 23.68
CA GLY A 109 8.13 -5.62 23.15
C GLY A 109 8.62 -6.76 22.25
N LEU A 110 9.58 -6.46 21.39
CA LEU A 110 10.32 -7.46 20.63
C LEU A 110 11.22 -8.30 21.56
N PRO A 111 11.46 -9.59 21.25
CA PRO A 111 12.30 -10.47 22.06
C PRO A 111 13.79 -10.14 21.87
N LEU A 112 14.20 -8.97 22.34
CA LEU A 112 15.56 -8.43 22.24
C LEU A 112 16.18 -8.29 23.64
N ALA A 113 17.50 -8.24 23.71
CA ALA A 113 18.19 -8.00 24.97
C ALA A 113 17.93 -6.58 25.48
N ILE A 114 17.57 -6.46 26.76
CA ILE A 114 17.34 -5.18 27.42
C ILE A 114 18.66 -4.71 28.04
N SER A 115 19.21 -3.62 27.52
CA SER A 115 20.41 -2.97 28.04
C SER A 115 20.58 -1.57 27.43
N ASP A 116 21.28 -0.68 28.15
CA ASP A 116 21.63 0.65 27.63
C ASP A 116 22.40 0.56 26.30
N GLN A 117 23.24 -0.46 26.15
CA GLN A 117 24.01 -0.68 24.92
C GLN A 117 23.09 -1.06 23.75
N ALA A 118 22.10 -1.92 23.97
CA ALA A 118 21.15 -2.32 22.94
C ALA A 118 20.24 -1.15 22.55
N GLU A 119 19.76 -0.38 23.53
CA GLU A 119 18.98 0.84 23.28
C GLU A 119 19.76 1.87 22.47
N ALA A 120 21.01 2.14 22.83
CA ALA A 120 21.88 3.07 22.11
C ALA A 120 22.10 2.64 20.65
N PHE A 121 22.37 1.35 20.43
CA PHE A 121 22.55 0.79 19.09
C PHE A 121 21.29 0.97 18.22
N TRP A 122 20.12 0.57 18.73
CA TRP A 122 18.88 0.72 17.96
C TRP A 122 18.48 2.18 17.74
N THR A 123 18.86 3.07 18.67
CA THR A 123 18.65 4.52 18.52
C THR A 123 19.48 5.08 17.37
N GLU A 124 20.75 4.68 17.27
CA GLU A 124 21.62 5.06 16.15
C GLU A 124 21.10 4.51 14.80
N VAL A 125 20.66 3.25 14.79
CA VAL A 125 20.04 2.63 13.61
C VAL A 125 18.79 3.40 13.19
N HIS A 126 17.88 3.69 14.13
CA HIS A 126 16.65 4.44 13.86
C HIS A 126 16.97 5.84 13.31
N ALA A 127 17.89 6.57 13.95
CA ALA A 127 18.31 7.90 13.50
C ALA A 127 18.92 7.85 12.09
N THR A 128 19.79 6.89 11.82
CA THR A 128 20.43 6.72 10.50
C THR A 128 19.39 6.44 9.42
N LEU A 129 18.45 5.51 9.68
CA LEU A 129 17.36 5.21 8.75
C LEU A 129 16.44 6.41 8.54
N ALA A 130 16.15 7.20 9.58
CA ALA A 130 15.33 8.40 9.49
C ALA A 130 16.01 9.47 8.62
N TYR A 131 17.30 9.77 8.83
CA TYR A 131 18.05 10.71 8.00
C TYR A 131 18.17 10.23 6.55
N LEU A 132 18.38 8.94 6.33
CA LEU A 132 18.39 8.35 4.99
C LEU A 132 17.03 8.51 4.29
N ALA A 133 15.93 8.27 5.01
CA ALA A 133 14.58 8.47 4.49
C ALA A 133 14.34 9.94 4.09
N VAL A 134 14.73 10.89 4.94
CA VAL A 134 14.64 12.32 4.63
C VAL A 134 15.42 12.67 3.36
N ALA A 135 16.66 12.18 3.23
CA ALA A 135 17.48 12.43 2.05
C ALA A 135 16.82 11.88 0.76
N ILE A 136 16.29 10.66 0.80
CA ILE A 136 15.64 10.05 -0.37
C ILE A 136 14.31 10.76 -0.70
N VAL A 137 13.51 11.13 0.30
CA VAL A 137 12.29 11.91 0.09
C VAL A 137 12.62 13.26 -0.56
N PHE A 138 13.65 13.95 -0.08
CA PHE A 138 14.09 15.22 -0.66
C PHE A 138 14.49 15.07 -2.13
N LEU A 139 15.29 14.05 -2.46
CA LEU A 139 15.66 13.73 -3.84
C LEU A 139 14.44 13.38 -4.70
N HIS A 140 13.52 12.58 -4.15
CA HIS A 140 12.28 12.17 -4.83
C HIS A 140 11.40 13.37 -5.18
N VAL A 141 11.16 14.26 -4.22
CA VAL A 141 10.37 15.49 -4.42
C VAL A 141 11.06 16.39 -5.44
N THR A 142 12.38 16.61 -5.30
CA THR A 142 13.15 17.44 -6.25
C THR A 142 13.07 16.87 -7.67
N ALA A 143 13.20 15.56 -7.84
CA ALA A 143 13.05 14.91 -9.13
C ALA A 143 11.63 15.08 -9.70
N ALA A 144 10.59 14.88 -8.89
CA ALA A 144 9.21 15.07 -9.33
C ALA A 144 8.94 16.52 -9.79
N LEU A 145 9.49 17.51 -9.07
CA LEU A 145 9.40 18.92 -9.44
C LEU A 145 10.21 19.25 -10.70
N TRP A 146 11.43 18.72 -10.84
CA TRP A 146 12.22 18.85 -12.07
C TRP A 146 11.43 18.33 -13.26
N HIS A 147 10.91 17.11 -13.15
CA HIS A 147 10.13 16.47 -14.21
C HIS A 147 8.90 17.30 -14.58
N HIS A 148 8.25 17.92 -13.59
CA HIS A 148 7.09 18.75 -13.81
C HIS A 148 7.41 20.11 -14.45
N PHE A 149 8.39 20.84 -13.93
CA PHE A 149 8.66 22.22 -14.37
C PHE A 149 9.63 22.32 -15.54
N ILE A 150 10.66 21.48 -15.55
CA ILE A 150 11.73 21.51 -16.57
C ILE A 150 11.42 20.56 -17.71
N ARG A 151 11.18 19.27 -17.40
CA ARG A 151 10.86 18.27 -18.46
C ARG A 151 9.41 18.37 -18.95
N LYS A 152 8.54 19.07 -18.21
CA LYS A 152 7.11 19.27 -18.54
C LYS A 152 6.37 17.97 -18.82
N ASP A 153 6.73 16.90 -18.13
CA ASP A 153 6.08 15.60 -18.29
C ASP A 153 4.93 15.38 -17.29
N SER A 154 4.26 14.23 -17.42
CA SER A 154 3.09 13.88 -16.61
C SER A 154 3.44 13.18 -15.29
N THR A 155 4.72 13.08 -14.90
CA THR A 155 5.17 12.31 -13.72
C THR A 155 4.45 12.73 -12.45
N LEU A 156 4.50 14.02 -12.10
CA LEU A 156 3.84 14.54 -10.90
C LEU A 156 2.31 14.44 -10.99
N ARG A 157 1.74 14.71 -12.18
CA ARG A 157 0.29 14.65 -12.40
C ARG A 157 -0.30 13.25 -12.19
N ARG A 158 0.51 12.20 -12.39
CA ARG A 158 0.12 10.80 -12.16
C ARG A 158 0.13 10.40 -10.69
N MET A 159 0.81 11.15 -9.82
CA MET A 159 0.78 10.95 -8.37
C MET A 159 -0.44 11.64 -7.72
N LEU A 160 -1.04 12.61 -8.42
CA LEU A 160 -2.22 13.32 -7.94
C LEU A 160 -3.51 12.53 -8.23
N PRO A 161 -4.52 12.58 -7.34
CA PRO A 161 -5.84 12.03 -7.63
C PRO A 161 -6.44 12.74 -8.85
N SER A 162 -6.75 12.00 -9.92
CA SER A 162 -7.34 12.58 -11.13
C SER A 162 -8.85 12.88 -10.93
N PRO A 163 -9.32 14.13 -11.15
CA PRO A 163 -10.74 14.48 -11.09
C PRO A 163 -11.61 13.78 -12.16
N ALA A 164 -11.00 13.19 -13.20
CA ALA A 164 -11.73 12.54 -14.29
C ALA A 164 -12.57 11.34 -13.81
N ALA A 165 -12.13 10.63 -12.76
CA ALA A 165 -12.90 9.56 -12.13
C ALA A 165 -14.16 10.07 -11.39
N ALA A 166 -14.15 11.32 -10.94
CA ALA A 166 -15.29 11.96 -10.26
C ALA A 166 -16.30 12.56 -11.25
N ASN A 167 -15.84 13.08 -12.39
CA ASN A 167 -16.71 13.73 -13.38
C ASN A 167 -17.59 12.71 -14.15
N ASN A 168 -17.10 11.49 -14.36
CA ASN A 168 -17.87 10.43 -15.04
C ASN A 168 -19.05 9.92 -14.18
N ARG A 169 -19.01 10.08 -12.84
CA ARG A 169 -20.15 9.78 -11.95
C ARG A 169 -21.31 10.77 -12.11
N ARG A 170 -21.05 12.00 -12.55
CA ARG A 170 -22.06 13.06 -12.61
C ARG A 170 -22.91 12.98 -13.90
N LYS A 171 -22.30 12.56 -15.00
CA LYS A 171 -22.99 12.41 -16.31
C LYS A 171 -23.94 11.20 -16.36
N THR A 172 -23.61 10.09 -15.71
CA THR A 172 -24.46 8.89 -15.71
C THR A 172 -25.74 9.04 -14.88
N VAL A 173 -25.73 9.91 -13.85
CA VAL A 173 -26.90 10.20 -13.02
C VAL A 173 -27.84 11.20 -13.70
N SER A 174 -27.30 12.16 -14.48
CA SER A 174 -28.11 13.17 -15.18
C SER A 174 -28.80 12.66 -16.44
N SER A 175 -28.30 11.58 -17.06
CA SER A 175 -28.86 10.99 -18.28
C SER A 175 -30.01 10.00 -18.02
N ARG A 176 -30.39 9.81 -16.75
CA ARG A 176 -31.46 8.88 -16.30
C ARG A 176 -32.72 9.60 -15.78
N LYS A 177 -32.88 10.89 -16.09
CA LYS A 177 -34.12 11.63 -15.87
C LYS A 177 -34.81 11.88 -17.20
#